data_AF-A0A7M2WXF8-F1
#
_entry.id   AF-A0A7M2WXF8-F1
#
_cell.length_a   1.000
_cell.length_b   1.000
_cell.length_c   1.000
_cell.angle_alpha   90.00
_cell.angle_beta   90.00
_cell.angle_gamma   90.00
#
_symmetry.space_group_name_H-M   'P 1'
#
loop_
_entity.id
_entity.type
_entity.pdbx_description
1 polymer ?
#
loop_
_entity_poly.entity_id
_entity_poly.type
_entity_poly.pdbx_seq_one_letter_code
_entity_poly.pdbx_strand_id
1 'polypeptide(L)'
;MGGFVAWKFSSKVAQDSADELRLYQAQSAAIACVPDAATEVFARTIAPRAPGQSVLERRFSDSLQAPHQWSHFAAGLGFAGSRVVYIGERMSGRGNRRIVVVFAGIGGGTVGVSQDKSALIMVSLAFTPGTLIQRAVPLTAGESATGILVPKDGVTQIFAGQSDPQDQSHFTIRFVNGSVTDEVDGWLQDDDTILLVPQLLETRNVQ
;
A
#
# COMPACT_ATOMS: atom_id res chain seq x y z
N MET A 1 -22.58 -3.10 -10.87
CA MET A 1 -22.62 -2.81 -9.42
C MET A 1 -21.41 -3.47 -8.76
N GLY A 2 -20.39 -2.68 -8.39
CA GLY A 2 -19.23 -3.18 -7.65
C GLY A 2 -19.60 -3.30 -6.16
N GLY A 3 -19.46 -4.49 -5.58
CA GLY A 3 -19.61 -4.69 -4.15
C GLY A 3 -18.30 -4.35 -3.44
N PHE A 4 -18.38 -3.58 -2.36
CA PHE A 4 -17.25 -3.24 -1.50
C PHE A 4 -17.17 -4.23 -0.33
N VAL A 5 -15.96 -4.63 0.07
CA VAL A 5 -15.75 -5.45 1.27
C VAL A 5 -14.69 -4.78 2.13
N ALA A 6 -15.12 -4.27 3.30
CA ALA A 6 -14.22 -3.78 4.32
C ALA A 6 -13.77 -4.94 5.21
N TRP A 7 -12.46 -5.08 5.43
CA TRP A 7 -11.90 -6.13 6.28
C TRP A 7 -11.29 -5.50 7.53
N LYS A 8 -11.65 -6.05 8.69
CA LYS A 8 -11.02 -5.68 9.96
C LYS A 8 -10.04 -6.79 10.34
N PHE A 9 -8.75 -6.50 10.31
CA PHE A 9 -7.72 -7.42 10.78
C PHE A 9 -7.65 -7.38 12.31
N SER A 10 -7.59 -8.56 12.96
CA SER A 10 -7.42 -8.68 14.41
C SER A 10 -5.92 -8.71 14.72
N SER A 11 -5.43 -7.78 15.53
CA SER A 11 -4.01 -7.46 15.79
C SER A 11 -3.19 -8.50 16.58
N LYS A 12 -3.45 -9.80 16.43
CA LYS A 12 -2.76 -10.85 17.20
C LYS A 12 -1.30 -11.11 16.74
N VAL A 13 -0.82 -10.40 15.72
CA VAL A 13 0.52 -10.55 15.13
C VAL A 13 1.60 -9.71 15.86
N ALA A 14 1.22 -8.82 16.77
CA ALA A 14 2.16 -7.88 17.41
C ALA A 14 2.92 -8.42 18.66
N GLN A 15 2.73 -9.69 19.07
CA GLN A 15 3.30 -10.21 20.34
C GLN A 15 4.59 -11.03 20.19
N ASP A 16 4.95 -11.52 19.00
CA ASP A 16 6.12 -12.40 18.81
C ASP A 16 7.38 -11.68 18.27
N SER A 17 7.37 -10.35 18.14
CA SER A 17 8.47 -9.59 17.51
C SER A 17 9.56 -9.05 18.46
N ALA A 18 9.49 -9.37 19.76
CA ALA A 18 10.39 -8.78 20.77
C ALA A 18 11.84 -9.31 20.69
N ASP A 19 12.03 -10.55 20.25
CA ASP A 19 13.36 -11.18 20.21
C ASP A 19 14.15 -10.90 18.92
N GLU A 20 13.48 -10.65 17.78
CA GLU A 20 14.16 -10.19 16.55
C GLU A 20 14.66 -8.73 16.66
N LEU A 21 14.06 -7.92 17.53
CA LEU A 21 14.41 -6.50 17.75
C LEU A 21 15.83 -6.29 18.33
N ARG A 22 16.43 -7.29 18.98
CA ARG A 22 17.77 -7.17 19.60
C ARG A 22 18.93 -7.31 18.61
N LEU A 23 18.75 -8.04 17.50
CA LEU A 23 19.83 -8.26 16.53
C LEU A 23 20.12 -7.03 15.65
N TYR A 24 19.16 -6.09 15.54
CA TYR A 24 19.23 -4.91 14.65
C TYR A 24 19.72 -3.60 15.33
N GLN A 25 20.21 -3.68 16.57
CA GLN A 25 20.65 -2.50 17.33
C GLN A 25 21.95 -1.85 16.80
N ALA A 26 22.70 -2.52 15.91
CA ALA A 26 24.05 -2.09 15.53
C ALA A 26 24.18 -1.24 14.26
N GLN A 27 23.10 -0.99 13.51
CA GLN A 27 23.19 -0.27 12.23
C GLN A 27 21.99 0.66 12.04
N SER A 28 22.18 1.98 12.10
CA SER A 28 21.40 2.96 11.32
C SER A 28 21.88 4.40 11.61
N ALA A 29 22.35 5.07 10.56
CA ALA A 29 22.56 6.52 10.50
C ALA A 29 21.24 7.22 10.15
N ALA A 30 21.11 8.49 10.54
CA ALA A 30 19.93 9.33 10.37
C ALA A 30 19.50 9.48 8.89
N ILE A 31 18.21 9.35 8.62
CA ILE A 31 17.60 9.56 7.29
C ILE A 31 16.97 10.96 7.29
N ALA A 32 17.53 11.86 6.48
CA ALA A 32 16.88 13.11 6.12
C ALA A 32 15.95 12.85 4.93
N CYS A 33 14.65 13.10 5.08
CA CYS A 33 13.70 13.05 3.98
C CYS A 33 13.88 14.28 3.07
N VAL A 34 14.21 14.04 1.80
CA VAL A 34 14.11 15.03 0.73
C VAL A 34 12.74 14.85 0.07
N PRO A 35 11.91 15.90 -0.06
CA PRO A 35 10.70 15.81 -0.87
C PRO A 35 11.00 16.19 -2.33
N ASP A 36 10.18 15.60 -3.21
CA ASP A 36 9.77 16.10 -4.52
C ASP A 36 10.42 15.51 -5.80
N ALA A 37 9.53 15.20 -6.75
CA ALA A 37 9.76 14.85 -8.16
C ALA A 37 10.49 13.52 -8.50
N ALA A 38 9.83 12.37 -8.32
CA ALA A 38 10.03 11.24 -9.24
C ALA A 38 8.74 10.43 -9.39
N THR A 39 8.10 10.55 -10.56
CA THR A 39 7.00 9.65 -10.96
C THR A 39 7.58 8.27 -11.25
N GLU A 40 7.71 7.43 -10.23
CA GLU A 40 8.06 6.02 -10.43
C GLU A 40 6.80 5.22 -10.80
N VAL A 41 6.82 4.60 -11.98
CA VAL A 41 5.75 3.73 -12.46
C VAL A 41 6.08 2.30 -12.07
N PHE A 42 5.28 1.71 -11.18
CA PHE A 42 5.39 0.29 -10.83
C PHE A 42 4.45 -0.51 -11.74
N ALA A 43 4.96 -0.95 -12.89
CA ALA A 43 4.21 -1.81 -13.79
C ALA A 43 4.38 -3.28 -13.40
N ARG A 44 3.28 -3.96 -13.03
CA ARG A 44 3.26 -5.42 -12.90
C ARG A 44 2.51 -6.03 -14.06
N THR A 45 3.23 -6.52 -15.06
CA THR A 45 2.64 -7.38 -16.10
C THR A 45 2.31 -8.74 -15.50
N ILE A 46 1.03 -9.00 -15.27
CA ILE A 46 0.54 -10.36 -15.03
C ILE A 46 0.29 -10.97 -16.41
N ALA A 47 1.24 -11.77 -16.90
CA ALA A 47 1.02 -12.52 -18.13
C ALA A 47 -0.12 -13.54 -17.94
N PRO A 48 -0.93 -13.82 -18.98
CA PRO A 48 -1.89 -14.92 -18.97
C PRO A 48 -1.19 -16.23 -18.60
N ARG A 49 -1.89 -17.08 -17.82
CA ARG A 49 -1.37 -18.38 -17.40
C ARG A 49 -1.15 -19.27 -18.63
N ALA A 50 0.08 -19.73 -18.86
CA ALA A 50 0.30 -20.84 -19.78
C ALA A 50 -0.31 -22.14 -19.19
N PRO A 51 -1.01 -22.97 -19.98
CA PRO A 51 -1.54 -24.25 -19.50
C PRO A 51 -0.43 -25.07 -18.82
N GLY A 52 -0.64 -25.48 -17.57
CA GLY A 52 0.30 -26.35 -16.84
C GLY A 52 1.27 -25.67 -15.85
N GLN A 53 1.37 -24.33 -15.81
CA GLN A 53 2.22 -23.67 -14.79
C GLN A 53 1.58 -23.67 -13.39
N SER A 54 2.38 -23.99 -12.37
CA SER A 54 2.02 -23.93 -10.95
C SER A 54 1.98 -22.48 -10.45
N VAL A 55 1.21 -22.21 -9.39
CA VAL A 55 1.04 -20.86 -8.81
C VAL A 55 2.36 -20.28 -8.28
N LEU A 56 3.35 -21.12 -7.99
CA LEU A 56 4.59 -20.75 -7.30
C LEU A 56 5.72 -20.28 -8.24
N GLU A 57 5.61 -20.46 -9.57
CA GLU A 57 6.71 -20.21 -10.52
C GLU A 57 6.60 -18.91 -11.34
N ARG A 58 5.88 -17.89 -10.84
CA ARG A 58 5.95 -16.57 -11.48
C ARG A 58 7.31 -15.94 -11.23
N ARG A 59 8.18 -15.93 -12.24
CA ARG A 59 9.31 -15.00 -12.29
C ARG A 59 8.77 -13.58 -12.43
N PHE A 60 9.04 -12.76 -11.42
CA PHE A 60 8.70 -11.35 -11.38
C PHE A 60 9.71 -10.61 -12.27
N SER A 61 9.24 -9.68 -13.11
CA SER A 61 10.15 -8.72 -13.73
C SER A 61 10.60 -7.75 -12.65
N ASP A 62 11.81 -7.98 -12.15
CA ASP A 62 12.52 -7.09 -11.24
C ASP A 62 12.86 -5.79 -11.96
N SER A 63 11.98 -4.80 -11.90
CA SER A 63 12.40 -3.43 -12.19
C SER A 63 11.72 -2.50 -11.18
N LEU A 64 12.55 -2.07 -10.22
CA LEU A 64 12.26 -1.31 -9.00
C LEU A 64 12.05 -2.19 -7.77
N GLN A 65 13.19 -2.62 -7.20
CA GLN A 65 13.26 -2.87 -5.78
C GLN A 65 13.03 -1.52 -5.09
N ALA A 66 12.03 -1.44 -4.22
CA ALA A 66 11.92 -0.31 -3.31
C ALA A 66 13.28 -0.11 -2.62
N PRO A 67 13.68 1.14 -2.34
CA PRO A 67 14.89 1.41 -1.58
C PRO A 67 14.94 0.50 -0.35
N HIS A 68 16.07 -0.12 -0.05
CA HIS A 68 16.18 -1.10 1.06
C HIS A 68 15.62 -0.52 2.37
N GLN A 69 15.73 0.79 2.57
CA GLN A 69 15.19 1.50 3.72
C GLN A 69 13.68 1.31 3.89
N TRP A 70 12.93 1.13 2.81
CA TRP A 70 11.48 0.93 2.84
C TRP A 70 11.10 -0.48 3.33
N SER A 71 12.02 -1.45 3.27
CA SER A 71 11.79 -2.78 3.83
C SER A 71 11.57 -2.75 5.35
N HIS A 72 12.09 -1.73 6.05
CA HIS A 72 11.88 -1.55 7.48
C HIS A 72 10.42 -1.30 7.86
N PHE A 73 9.60 -0.78 6.93
CA PHE A 73 8.17 -0.61 7.15
C PHE A 73 7.36 -1.87 6.79
N ALA A 74 7.92 -2.77 5.99
CA ALA A 74 7.25 -3.97 5.48
C ALA A 74 7.51 -5.22 6.35
N ALA A 75 8.57 -5.20 7.16
CA ALA A 75 8.97 -6.33 7.99
C ALA A 75 7.85 -6.70 8.97
N GLY A 76 7.43 -7.98 8.95
CA GLY A 76 6.44 -8.53 9.88
C GLY A 76 4.99 -8.55 9.40
N LEU A 77 4.64 -7.90 8.27
CA LEU A 77 3.24 -7.83 7.82
C LEU A 77 2.78 -9.07 7.04
N GLY A 78 3.66 -10.03 6.74
CA GLY A 78 3.30 -11.26 6.03
C GLY A 78 2.84 -11.09 4.58
N PHE A 79 2.84 -9.87 4.03
CA PHE A 79 2.41 -9.60 2.66
C PHE A 79 3.54 -9.86 1.64
N ALA A 80 3.80 -11.15 1.39
CA ALA A 80 4.72 -11.56 0.33
C ALA A 80 4.25 -11.01 -1.03
N GLY A 81 5.09 -10.18 -1.66
CA GLY A 81 4.81 -9.58 -2.97
C GLY A 81 4.08 -8.23 -2.94
N SER A 82 3.81 -7.67 -1.77
CA SER A 82 3.36 -6.27 -1.67
C SER A 82 4.49 -5.28 -1.98
N ARG A 83 4.10 -4.12 -2.49
CA ARG A 83 4.98 -2.99 -2.81
C ARG A 83 4.50 -1.74 -2.08
N VAL A 84 5.42 -0.92 -1.60
CA VAL A 84 5.08 0.41 -1.10
C VAL A 84 4.68 1.26 -2.29
N VAL A 85 3.45 1.77 -2.26
CA VAL A 85 2.90 2.65 -3.29
C VAL A 85 2.75 4.08 -2.80
N TYR A 86 2.82 4.30 -1.49
CA TYR A 86 2.84 5.63 -0.91
C TYR A 86 3.65 5.64 0.38
N ILE A 87 4.47 6.68 0.54
CA ILE A 87 5.11 7.03 1.80
C ILE A 87 5.15 8.54 1.92
N GLY A 88 4.63 9.08 3.02
CA GLY A 88 4.66 10.52 3.24
C GLY A 88 4.22 10.92 4.65
N GLU A 89 4.73 12.04 5.14
CA GLU A 89 4.19 12.66 6.35
C GLU A 89 2.81 13.25 6.04
N ARG A 90 1.80 12.93 6.85
CA ARG A 90 0.45 13.51 6.84
C ARG A 90 0.16 14.18 8.18
N MET A 91 -0.79 15.11 8.19
CA MET A 91 -1.27 15.76 9.40
C MET A 91 -2.78 15.55 9.55
N SER A 92 -3.25 15.06 10.69
CA SER A 92 -4.69 14.90 10.95
C SER A 92 -5.36 16.26 11.19
N GLY A 93 -6.69 16.31 11.22
CA GLY A 93 -7.45 17.54 11.53
C GLY A 93 -7.11 18.18 12.88
N ARG A 94 -6.68 17.37 13.86
CA ARG A 94 -6.15 17.79 15.17
C ARG A 94 -4.68 18.25 15.16
N GLY A 95 -4.00 18.23 14.03
CA GLY A 95 -2.59 18.59 13.91
C GLY A 95 -1.62 17.45 14.24
N ASN A 96 -2.10 16.21 14.37
CA ASN A 96 -1.24 15.06 14.63
C ASN A 96 -0.44 14.70 13.38
N ARG A 97 0.88 14.88 13.44
CA ARG A 97 1.79 14.47 12.35
C ARG A 97 2.08 12.98 12.41
N ARG A 98 1.91 12.26 11.30
CA ARG A 98 2.21 10.82 11.17
C ARG A 98 2.95 10.54 9.87
N ILE A 99 3.80 9.52 9.86
CA ILE A 99 4.29 8.94 8.61
C ILE A 99 3.25 7.90 8.19
N VAL A 100 2.68 8.09 7.00
CA VAL A 100 1.73 7.15 6.40
C VAL A 100 2.46 6.32 5.36
N VAL A 101 2.28 5.00 5.43
CA VAL A 101 2.83 4.05 4.45
C VAL A 101 1.68 3.23 3.90
N VAL A 102 1.57 3.12 2.59
CA VAL A 102 0.59 2.25 1.94
C VAL A 102 1.31 1.20 1.10
N PHE A 103 0.94 -0.04 1.35
CA PHE A 103 1.35 -1.21 0.59
C PHE A 103 0.22 -1.61 -0.34
N ALA A 104 0.56 -2.03 -1.55
CA ALA A 104 -0.39 -2.64 -2.46
C ALA A 104 0.13 -3.99 -2.94
N GLY A 105 -0.79 -4.94 -3.08
CA GLY A 105 -0.53 -6.27 -3.60
C GLY A 105 -1.75 -6.82 -4.32
N ILE A 106 -1.56 -7.79 -5.21
CA ILE A 106 -2.67 -8.48 -5.86
C ILE A 106 -2.81 -9.84 -5.19
N GLY A 107 -3.91 -10.00 -4.46
CA GLY A 107 -4.29 -11.27 -3.84
C GLY A 107 -5.10 -12.12 -4.81
N GLY A 108 -4.65 -13.35 -5.04
CA GLY A 108 -5.45 -14.37 -5.69
C GLY A 108 -6.02 -15.31 -4.63
N GLY A 109 -7.33 -15.28 -4.38
CA GLY A 109 -7.96 -16.29 -3.50
C GLY A 109 -8.90 -15.78 -2.42
N THR A 110 -9.39 -14.55 -2.50
CA THR A 110 -10.47 -14.13 -1.60
C THR A 110 -11.71 -14.99 -1.85
N VAL A 111 -12.14 -15.71 -0.82
CA VAL A 111 -13.35 -16.54 -0.83
C VAL A 111 -14.54 -15.67 -1.21
N GLY A 112 -15.26 -16.04 -2.27
CA GLY A 112 -16.45 -15.31 -2.74
C GLY A 112 -16.19 -14.30 -3.87
N VAL A 113 -14.94 -14.14 -4.34
CA VAL A 113 -14.67 -13.37 -5.56
C VAL A 113 -14.88 -14.27 -6.78
N SER A 114 -15.58 -13.75 -7.79
CA SER A 114 -15.81 -14.44 -9.06
C SER A 114 -14.48 -14.82 -9.74
N GLN A 115 -14.46 -15.92 -10.50
CA GLN A 115 -13.23 -16.49 -11.07
C GLN A 115 -12.50 -15.56 -12.06
N ASP A 116 -13.21 -14.56 -12.59
CA ASP A 116 -12.78 -13.54 -13.53
C ASP A 116 -12.22 -12.28 -12.86
N LYS A 117 -12.24 -12.19 -11.52
CA LYS A 117 -11.75 -11.03 -10.76
C LYS A 117 -10.57 -11.38 -9.87
N SER A 118 -9.72 -10.39 -9.63
CA SER A 118 -8.67 -10.39 -8.62
C SER A 118 -8.93 -9.27 -7.62
N ALA A 119 -8.37 -9.38 -6.41
CA ALA A 119 -8.42 -8.31 -5.43
C ALA A 119 -7.08 -7.56 -5.44
N LEU A 120 -7.11 -6.28 -5.80
CA LEU A 120 -6.06 -5.33 -5.44
C LEU A 120 -6.26 -5.00 -3.96
N ILE A 121 -5.36 -5.47 -3.11
CA ILE A 121 -5.39 -5.25 -1.68
C ILE A 121 -4.42 -4.12 -1.37
N MET A 122 -4.92 -3.05 -0.77
CA MET A 122 -4.11 -1.99 -0.20
C MET A 122 -4.16 -2.06 1.31
N VAL A 123 -3.01 -1.99 1.96
CA VAL A 123 -2.86 -1.97 3.41
C VAL A 123 -2.13 -0.71 3.78
N SER A 124 -2.71 0.08 4.67
CA SER A 124 -2.13 1.32 5.15
C SER A 124 -1.71 1.19 6.61
N LEU A 125 -0.60 1.82 6.96
CA LEU A 125 -0.07 1.91 8.31
C LEU A 125 0.29 3.37 8.64
N ALA A 126 0.04 3.76 9.89
CA ALA A 126 0.49 5.03 10.44
C ALA A 126 1.62 4.81 11.45
N PHE A 127 2.61 5.70 11.44
CA PHE A 127 3.71 5.71 12.39
C PHE A 127 3.85 7.08 13.04
N THR A 128 4.29 7.13 14.29
CA THR A 128 4.81 8.36 14.87
C THR A 128 6.10 8.77 14.12
N PRO A 129 6.31 10.06 13.82
CA PRO A 129 7.55 10.49 13.20
C PRO A 129 8.76 10.21 14.10
N GLY A 130 9.85 9.76 13.51
CA GLY A 130 11.12 9.66 14.21
C GLY A 130 11.73 11.04 14.51
N THR A 131 12.68 11.06 15.43
CA THR A 131 13.61 12.17 15.67
C THR A 131 15.04 11.68 15.43
N LEU A 132 16.04 12.54 15.66
CA LEU A 132 17.44 12.13 15.57
C LEU A 132 17.82 11.03 16.59
N ILE A 133 17.09 10.92 17.70
CA ILE A 133 17.38 9.99 18.80
C ILE A 133 16.28 8.95 19.02
N GLN A 134 15.16 9.08 18.33
CA GLN A 134 14.01 8.18 18.48
C GLN A 134 13.55 7.69 17.10
N ARG A 135 13.38 6.38 16.95
CA ARG A 135 12.85 5.81 15.71
C ARG A 135 11.35 6.05 15.59
N ALA A 136 10.85 6.06 14.36
CA ALA A 136 9.41 6.02 14.11
C ALA A 136 8.80 4.77 14.74
N VAL A 137 7.61 4.90 15.35
CA VAL A 137 6.92 3.79 16.03
C VAL A 137 5.60 3.51 15.34
N PRO A 138 5.29 2.25 14.95
CA PRO A 138 4.01 1.90 14.34
C PRO A 138 2.86 2.14 15.33
N LEU A 139 1.74 2.63 14.82
CA LEU A 139 0.51 2.77 15.58
C LEU A 139 -0.42 1.60 15.28
N THR A 140 -0.77 0.81 16.30
CA THR A 140 -1.66 -0.35 16.15
C THR A 140 -3.05 0.03 15.64
N ALA A 141 -3.55 1.21 16.02
CA ALA A 141 -4.83 1.73 15.52
C ALA A 141 -4.77 2.15 14.04
N GLY A 142 -3.59 2.35 13.48
CA GLY A 142 -3.39 2.87 12.13
C GLY A 142 -3.46 1.83 11.02
N GLU A 143 -3.71 0.56 11.34
CA GLU A 143 -3.82 -0.50 10.33
C GLU A 143 -5.21 -0.53 9.71
N SER A 144 -5.26 -0.36 8.39
CA SER A 144 -6.48 -0.44 7.60
C SER A 144 -6.19 -1.16 6.29
N ALA A 145 -7.19 -1.87 5.78
CA ALA A 145 -7.06 -2.61 4.55
C ALA A 145 -8.30 -2.44 3.67
N THR A 146 -8.06 -2.13 2.40
CA THR A 146 -9.11 -1.96 1.40
C THR A 146 -8.86 -2.87 0.23
N GLY A 147 -9.90 -3.61 -0.16
CA GLY A 147 -9.88 -4.50 -1.32
C GLY A 147 -10.65 -3.88 -2.48
N ILE A 148 -10.00 -3.80 -3.64
CA ILE A 148 -10.60 -3.33 -4.89
C ILE A 148 -10.67 -4.52 -5.85
N LEU A 149 -11.87 -4.80 -6.36
CA LEU A 149 -12.04 -5.85 -7.34
C LEU A 149 -11.61 -5.34 -8.71
N VAL A 150 -10.58 -5.97 -9.27
CA VAL A 150 -10.05 -5.64 -10.59
C VAL A 150 -10.20 -6.83 -11.54
N PRO A 151 -10.39 -6.63 -12.85
CA PRO A 151 -10.37 -7.71 -13.82
C PRO A 151 -9.07 -8.53 -13.73
N LYS A 152 -9.19 -9.85 -13.80
CA LYS A 152 -8.05 -10.79 -13.63
C LYS A 152 -7.17 -10.91 -14.87
N ASP A 153 -7.72 -10.62 -16.04
CA ASP A 153 -7.10 -10.73 -17.36
C ASP A 153 -6.31 -9.47 -17.76
N GLY A 154 -6.41 -8.39 -16.98
CA GLY A 154 -5.68 -7.15 -17.21
C GLY A 154 -4.31 -7.08 -16.52
N VAL A 155 -3.39 -6.35 -17.15
CA VAL A 155 -2.18 -5.85 -16.49
C VAL A 155 -2.59 -4.71 -15.56
N THR A 156 -2.34 -4.88 -14.26
CA THR A 156 -2.56 -3.81 -13.27
C THR A 156 -1.26 -3.05 -13.07
N GLN A 157 -1.27 -1.76 -13.39
CA GLN A 157 -0.20 -0.81 -13.11
C GLN A 157 -0.64 0.05 -11.93
N ILE A 158 0.20 0.18 -10.91
CA ILE A 158 -0.08 1.02 -9.74
C ILE A 158 0.96 2.13 -9.74
N PHE A 159 0.51 3.37 -9.61
CA PHE A 159 1.38 4.53 -9.62
C PHE A 159 1.73 4.92 -8.18
N ALA A 160 2.87 5.60 -8.01
CA ALA A 160 3.20 6.22 -6.74
C ALA A 160 2.11 7.23 -6.34
N GLY A 161 1.72 7.19 -5.06
CA GLY A 161 0.71 8.09 -4.53
C GLY A 161 1.20 9.53 -4.43
N GLN A 162 0.26 10.46 -4.47
CA GLN A 162 0.51 11.89 -4.46
C GLN A 162 -0.15 12.55 -3.26
N SER A 163 0.59 13.45 -2.62
CA SER A 163 0.08 14.29 -1.54
C SER A 163 -0.85 15.35 -2.09
N ASP A 164 -1.98 15.61 -1.42
CA ASP A 164 -2.80 16.78 -1.74
C ASP A 164 -2.15 18.05 -1.14
N PRO A 165 -1.80 19.06 -1.97
CA PRO A 165 -1.19 20.29 -1.47
C PRO A 165 -2.17 21.18 -0.69
N GLN A 166 -3.49 20.98 -0.83
CA GLN A 166 -4.52 21.77 -0.17
C GLN A 166 -5.04 21.10 1.11
N ASP A 167 -4.81 19.80 1.27
CA ASP A 167 -5.20 19.02 2.46
C ASP A 167 -4.05 18.10 2.91
N GLN A 168 -3.42 18.46 4.03
CA GLN A 168 -2.28 17.72 4.58
C GLN A 168 -2.65 16.33 5.14
N SER A 169 -3.93 16.03 5.33
CA SER A 169 -4.41 14.71 5.74
C SER A 169 -4.58 13.77 4.54
N HIS A 170 -4.73 14.35 3.35
CA HIS A 170 -5.15 13.66 2.13
C HIS A 170 -3.98 13.26 1.23
N PHE A 171 -4.16 12.16 0.53
CA PHE A 171 -3.30 11.69 -0.56
C PHE A 171 -4.10 10.81 -1.52
N THR A 172 -3.63 10.66 -2.76
CA THR A 172 -4.27 9.83 -3.78
C THR A 172 -3.31 8.79 -4.32
N ILE A 173 -3.82 7.64 -4.77
CA ILE A 173 -3.05 6.58 -5.42
C ILE A 173 -3.82 6.15 -6.68
N ARG A 174 -3.26 6.47 -7.84
CA ARG A 174 -3.83 6.06 -9.12
C ARG A 174 -3.42 4.63 -9.47
N PHE A 175 -4.30 3.89 -10.12
CA PHE A 175 -3.97 2.62 -10.76
C PHE A 175 -4.72 2.46 -12.09
N VAL A 176 -4.16 1.62 -12.97
CA VAL A 176 -4.72 1.30 -14.28
C VAL A 176 -4.81 -0.22 -14.42
N ASN A 177 -5.97 -0.74 -14.81
CA ASN A 177 -6.16 -2.15 -15.16
C ASN A 177 -6.78 -2.22 -16.57
N GLY A 178 -5.98 -2.62 -17.56
CA GLY A 178 -6.41 -2.60 -18.95
C GLY A 178 -6.74 -1.17 -19.42
N SER A 179 -7.99 -0.93 -19.81
CA SER A 179 -8.49 0.40 -20.20
C SER A 179 -9.15 1.18 -19.06
N VAL A 180 -9.30 0.56 -17.88
CA VAL A 180 -9.89 1.21 -16.71
C VAL A 180 -8.80 1.93 -15.93
N THR A 181 -9.00 3.23 -15.71
CA THR A 181 -8.18 4.04 -14.81
C THR A 181 -9.03 4.38 -13.61
N ASP A 182 -8.53 4.09 -12.43
CA ASP A 182 -9.19 4.36 -11.16
C ASP A 182 -8.22 5.02 -10.19
N GLU A 183 -8.76 5.57 -9.11
CA GLU A 183 -8.00 6.22 -8.05
C GLU A 183 -8.44 5.72 -6.68
N VAL A 184 -7.53 5.77 -5.72
CA VAL A 184 -7.82 5.52 -4.31
C VAL A 184 -7.43 6.76 -3.55
N ASP A 185 -8.40 7.38 -2.91
CA ASP A 185 -8.14 8.47 -1.99
C ASP A 185 -7.82 7.91 -0.61
N GLY A 186 -6.96 8.60 0.12
CA GLY A 186 -6.51 8.23 1.45
C GLY A 186 -6.52 9.43 2.40
N TRP A 187 -7.08 9.26 3.59
CA TRP A 187 -7.10 10.28 4.64
C TRP A 187 -6.57 9.75 5.96
N LEU A 188 -5.65 10.51 6.58
CA LEU A 188 -5.30 10.34 7.98
C LEU A 188 -6.39 10.95 8.88
N GLN A 189 -7.06 10.10 9.66
CA GLN A 189 -8.10 10.50 10.59
C GLN A 189 -7.53 10.97 11.93
N ASP A 190 -8.37 11.61 12.74
CA ASP A 190 -7.99 12.14 14.06
C ASP A 190 -7.67 11.09 15.12
N ASP A 191 -8.11 9.85 14.91
CA ASP A 191 -7.81 8.68 15.74
C ASP A 191 -6.60 7.89 15.23
N ASP A 192 -5.79 8.51 14.36
CA ASP A 192 -4.62 7.94 13.69
C ASP A 192 -4.92 6.75 12.74
N THR A 193 -6.20 6.47 12.48
CA THR A 193 -6.60 5.51 11.43
C THR A 193 -6.40 6.12 10.05
N ILE A 194 -6.25 5.25 9.04
CA ILE A 194 -6.17 5.67 7.64
C ILE A 194 -7.41 5.13 6.92
N LEU A 195 -8.20 6.04 6.37
CA LEU A 195 -9.34 5.71 5.53
C LEU A 195 -8.87 5.66 4.08
N LEU A 196 -9.05 4.53 3.41
CA LEU A 196 -8.83 4.38 1.96
C LEU A 196 -10.19 4.25 1.28
N VAL A 197 -10.47 5.09 0.29
CA VAL A 197 -11.73 5.11 -0.46
C VAL A 197 -11.43 4.96 -1.94
N PRO A 198 -11.85 3.85 -2.57
CA PRO A 198 -11.77 3.71 -4.02
C PRO A 198 -12.70 4.73 -4.70
N GLN A 199 -12.16 5.56 -5.57
CA GLN A 199 -12.90 6.40 -6.49
C GLN A 199 -12.97 5.68 -7.82
N LEU A 200 -14.18 5.24 -8.19
CA LEU A 200 -14.44 4.83 -9.55
C LEU A 200 -14.45 6.10 -10.39
N LEU A 201 -13.36 6.32 -11.14
CA LEU A 201 -13.36 7.36 -12.15
C LEU A 201 -14.28 6.84 -13.25
N GLU A 202 -15.56 7.20 -13.18
CA GLU A 202 -16.52 6.86 -14.23
C GLU A 202 -15.86 7.14 -15.56
N THR A 203 -15.85 6.12 -16.44
CA THR A 203 -15.28 6.22 -17.77
C THR A 203 -15.94 7.40 -18.44
N ARG A 204 -15.29 8.58 -18.39
CA ARG A 204 -15.78 9.75 -19.10
C ARG A 204 -15.71 9.32 -20.55
N ASN A 205 -16.86 8.98 -21.12
CA ASN A 205 -16.99 8.69 -22.54
C ASN A 205 -16.49 9.94 -23.26
N VAL A 206 -15.23 9.91 -23.68
CA VAL A 206 -14.68 10.89 -24.60
C VAL A 206 -15.41 10.61 -25.91
N GLN A 207 -16.48 11.36 -26.15
CA GLN A 207 -17.21 11.38 -27.42
C GLN A 207 -16.37 12.06 -28.50
#